data_AF-A0A484S5W6-F1
#
_entry.id   AF-A0A484S5W6-F1
#
_cell.length_a   1.000
_cell.length_b   1.000
_cell.length_c   1.000
_cell.angle_alpha   90.00
_cell.angle_beta   90.00
_cell.angle_gamma   90.00
#
_symmetry.space_group_name_H-M   'P 1'
#
loop_
_entity.id
_entity.type
_entity.pdbx_description
1 polymer ?
#
loop_
_entity_poly.entity_id
_entity_poly.type
_entity_poly.pdbx_seq_one_letter_code
_entity_poly.pdbx_strand_id
1 'polypeptide(L)'
;MSLTALAGAAAAAQPYDSGQVWRYQTRPGEEASRVLINKVEAHDTLGRIFHISVLAVQVKNPRIEGGISTVLPHFPVSEQTLKGSLLEIEGSQAPNPDYLEGYEIWKTAFDKGEAGVFTITVADIVGVVEQTINQ
;
A
#
# COMPACT_ATOMS: atom_id res chain seq x y z
N MET A 1 1.33 -14.83 -49.87
CA MET A 1 2.03 -13.96 -48.90
C MET A 1 1.07 -13.73 -47.75
N SER A 2 1.17 -14.51 -46.68
CA SER A 2 0.28 -14.37 -45.52
C SER A 2 0.96 -13.47 -44.49
N LEU A 3 0.32 -12.34 -44.19
CA LEU A 3 0.64 -11.47 -43.06
C LEU A 3 -0.01 -12.06 -41.80
N THR A 4 0.81 -12.60 -40.91
CA THR A 4 0.37 -12.91 -39.55
C THR A 4 0.47 -11.63 -38.72
N ALA A 5 -0.68 -11.04 -38.38
CA ALA A 5 -0.74 -9.98 -37.39
C ALA A 5 -0.66 -10.61 -35.99
N LEU A 6 0.40 -10.30 -35.23
CA LEU A 6 0.39 -10.50 -33.78
C LEU A 6 -0.42 -9.37 -33.15
N ALA A 7 -1.64 -9.68 -32.72
CA ALA A 7 -2.35 -8.84 -31.76
C ALA A 7 -1.65 -8.99 -30.40
N GLY A 8 -0.94 -7.96 -29.96
CA GLY A 8 -0.50 -7.86 -28.57
C GLY A 8 -1.73 -7.74 -27.67
N ALA A 9 -1.97 -8.74 -26.83
CA ALA A 9 -2.96 -8.63 -25.77
C ALA A 9 -2.48 -7.53 -24.82
N ALA A 10 -3.22 -6.42 -24.76
CA ALA A 10 -3.07 -5.49 -23.65
C ALA A 10 -3.36 -6.29 -22.36
N ALA A 11 -2.36 -6.43 -21.49
CA ALA A 11 -2.58 -7.01 -20.18
C ALA A 11 -3.67 -6.18 -19.49
N ALA A 12 -4.85 -6.77 -19.28
CA ALA A 12 -5.87 -6.15 -18.46
C ALA A 12 -5.25 -5.82 -17.10
N ALA A 13 -5.36 -4.58 -16.66
CA ALA A 13 -4.89 -4.19 -15.32
C ALA A 13 -5.62 -5.09 -14.31
N GLN A 14 -4.85 -5.83 -13.50
CA GLN A 14 -5.41 -6.67 -12.45
C GLN A 14 -6.16 -5.76 -11.45
N PRO A 15 -7.44 -6.03 -11.16
CA PRO A 15 -8.18 -5.23 -10.20
C PRO A 15 -7.56 -5.38 -8.80
N TYR A 16 -7.35 -4.24 -8.14
CA TYR A 16 -6.96 -4.18 -6.74
C TYR A 16 -8.21 -4.31 -5.85
N ASP A 17 -8.21 -5.32 -4.99
CA ASP A 17 -9.34 -5.67 -4.12
C ASP A 17 -8.89 -5.88 -2.68
N SER A 18 -9.82 -5.66 -1.74
CA SER A 18 -9.62 -5.96 -0.32
C SER A 18 -9.23 -7.41 -0.09
N GLY A 19 -8.33 -7.61 0.85
CA GLY A 19 -7.79 -8.89 1.25
C GLY A 19 -6.62 -9.39 0.41
N GLN A 20 -6.33 -8.79 -0.75
CA GLN A 20 -5.18 -9.19 -1.56
C GLN A 20 -3.85 -8.89 -0.85
N VAL A 21 -2.94 -9.87 -0.92
CA VAL A 21 -1.55 -9.75 -0.46
C VAL A 21 -0.62 -9.71 -1.67
N TRP A 22 0.24 -8.70 -1.71
CA TRP A 22 1.10 -8.42 -2.84
C TRP A 22 2.57 -8.35 -2.44
N ARG A 23 3.42 -8.90 -3.31
CA ARG A 23 4.82 -8.45 -3.43
C ARG A 23 4.84 -7.07 -4.08
N TYR A 24 5.82 -6.27 -3.67
CA TYR A 24 6.04 -4.93 -4.19
C TYR A 24 7.54 -4.67 -4.33
N GLN A 25 7.90 -3.59 -5.02
CA GLN A 25 9.28 -3.11 -5.06
C GLN A 25 9.65 -2.55 -3.68
N THR A 26 10.37 -3.34 -2.88
CA THR A 26 10.77 -2.99 -1.51
C THR A 26 12.02 -2.12 -1.46
N ARG A 27 12.34 -1.60 -0.27
CA ARG A 27 13.70 -1.14 0.04
C ARG A 27 14.67 -2.34 0.05
N PRO A 28 15.98 -2.14 -0.16
CA PRO A 28 16.95 -3.22 -0.07
C PRO A 28 16.95 -3.88 1.31
N GLY A 29 16.91 -5.22 1.36
CA GLY A 29 16.92 -5.99 2.61
C GLY A 29 15.54 -6.22 3.25
N GLU A 30 14.46 -5.73 2.62
CA GLU A 30 13.07 -5.92 3.06
C GLU A 30 12.27 -6.79 2.09
N GLU A 31 12.89 -7.68 1.32
CA GLU A 31 12.24 -8.47 0.26
C GLU A 31 11.14 -9.42 0.77
N ALA A 32 11.09 -9.66 2.09
CA ALA A 32 10.02 -10.39 2.76
C ALA A 32 8.77 -9.53 3.05
N SER A 33 8.87 -8.20 2.92
CA SER A 33 7.78 -7.27 3.18
C SER A 33 6.66 -7.42 2.15
N ARG A 34 5.40 -7.24 2.59
CA ARG A 34 4.20 -7.38 1.76
C ARG A 34 3.24 -6.22 1.93
N VAL A 35 2.48 -5.93 0.88
CA VAL A 35 1.33 -5.04 0.94
C VAL A 35 0.07 -5.87 1.11
N LEU A 36 -0.73 -5.56 2.14
CA LEU A 36 -2.09 -6.06 2.30
C LEU A 36 -3.06 -4.92 2.01
N ILE A 37 -3.99 -5.12 1.08
CA ILE A 37 -5.09 -4.18 0.84
C ILE A 37 -6.19 -4.45 1.86
N ASN A 38 -6.37 -3.60 2.86
CA ASN A 38 -7.42 -3.77 3.86
C ASN A 38 -8.79 -3.36 3.31
N LYS A 39 -8.86 -2.20 2.66
CA LYS A 39 -10.11 -1.58 2.22
C LYS A 39 -9.92 -0.83 0.92
N VAL A 40 -10.92 -0.89 0.04
CA VAL A 40 -11.02 -0.08 -1.18
C VAL A 40 -12.24 0.82 -1.06
N GLU A 41 -12.07 2.11 -1.30
CA GLU A 41 -13.15 3.10 -1.28
C GLU A 41 -13.21 3.87 -2.60
N ALA A 42 -14.42 4.26 -3.00
CA ALA A 42 -14.61 5.18 -4.11
C ALA A 42 -14.71 6.62 -3.58
N HIS A 43 -14.16 7.56 -4.33
CA HIS A 43 -14.17 8.98 -4.04
C HIS A 43 -14.36 9.79 -5.33
N ASP A 44 -15.26 10.76 -5.31
CA ASP A 44 -15.71 11.47 -6.51
C ASP A 44 -14.58 12.15 -7.30
N THR A 45 -13.59 12.69 -6.60
CA THR A 45 -12.47 13.42 -7.24
C THR A 45 -11.17 12.64 -7.29
N LEU A 46 -10.97 11.67 -6.40
CA LEU A 46 -9.70 10.92 -6.28
C LEU A 46 -9.76 9.55 -6.97
N GLY A 47 -10.94 9.13 -7.44
CA GLY A 47 -11.14 7.79 -7.96
C GLY A 47 -11.17 6.79 -6.82
N ARG A 48 -10.32 5.76 -6.87
CA ARG A 48 -10.24 4.75 -5.81
C ARG A 48 -9.15 5.08 -4.80
N ILE A 49 -9.49 4.96 -3.52
CA ILE A 49 -8.58 5.06 -2.39
C ILE A 49 -8.36 3.65 -1.84
N PHE A 50 -7.11 3.30 -1.60
CA PHE A 50 -6.72 1.99 -1.09
C PHE A 50 -6.11 2.16 0.30
N HIS A 51 -6.69 1.50 1.30
CA HIS A 51 -6.13 1.47 2.64
C HIS A 51 -5.29 0.23 2.77
N ILE A 52 -3.98 0.40 2.89
CA ILE A 52 -3.04 -0.71 2.97
C ILE A 52 -2.41 -0.84 4.35
N SER A 53 -2.01 -2.06 4.69
CA SER A 53 -0.96 -2.32 5.67
C SER A 53 0.31 -2.74 4.94
N VAL A 54 1.47 -2.44 5.53
CA VAL A 54 2.76 -2.99 5.10
C VAL A 54 3.24 -3.96 6.16
N LEU A 55 3.38 -5.23 5.80
CA LEU A 55 3.66 -6.36 6.68
C LEU A 55 5.13 -6.78 6.54
N ALA A 56 5.72 -7.35 7.59
CA ALA A 56 7.09 -7.86 7.60
C ALA A 56 8.15 -6.82 7.14
N VAL A 57 7.91 -5.54 7.47
CA VAL A 57 8.90 -4.46 7.29
C VAL A 57 9.97 -4.52 8.37
N GLN A 58 11.04 -3.73 8.20
CA GLN A 58 12.13 -3.55 9.15
C GLN A 58 12.33 -2.05 9.40
N VAL A 59 11.34 -1.40 9.99
CA VAL A 59 11.37 0.04 10.29
C VAL A 59 11.96 0.28 11.67
N LYS A 60 13.08 1.01 11.76
CA LYS A 60 13.62 1.40 13.08
C LYS A 60 12.61 2.24 13.85
N ASN A 61 12.35 1.83 15.07
CA ASN A 61 11.42 2.50 15.96
C ASN A 61 11.91 2.37 17.41
N PRO A 62 12.70 3.33 17.92
CA PRO A 62 13.22 3.30 19.29
C PRO A 62 12.13 3.49 20.35
N ARG A 63 10.89 3.76 19.95
CA ARG A 63 9.75 4.03 20.84
C ARG A 63 9.02 2.74 21.27
N ILE A 64 9.41 1.58 20.75
CA ILE A 64 8.83 0.28 21.08
C ILE A 64 9.89 -0.71 21.56
N GLU A 65 9.45 -1.75 22.28
CA GLU A 65 10.31 -2.86 22.66
C GLU A 65 10.87 -3.57 21.41
N GLY A 66 12.16 -3.92 21.43
CA GLY A 66 12.85 -4.51 20.28
C GLY A 66 13.32 -3.52 19.21
N GLY A 67 12.89 -2.25 19.27
CA GLY A 67 13.45 -1.17 18.45
C GLY A 67 13.11 -1.22 16.95
N ILE A 68 12.29 -2.17 16.51
CA ILE A 68 11.95 -2.40 15.10
C ILE A 68 10.44 -2.66 14.97
N SER A 69 9.75 -1.84 14.19
CA SER A 69 8.38 -2.09 13.77
C SER A 69 8.38 -3.08 12.61
N THR A 70 7.60 -4.15 12.73
CA THR A 70 7.43 -5.18 11.69
C THR A 70 6.12 -5.04 10.90
N VAL A 71 5.22 -4.18 11.37
CA VAL A 71 3.95 -3.87 10.71
C VAL A 71 3.75 -2.36 10.74
N LEU A 72 3.37 -1.80 9.60
CA LEU A 72 2.83 -0.45 9.50
C LEU A 72 1.32 -0.56 9.19
N PRO A 73 0.42 -0.27 10.14
CA PRO A 73 -0.99 -0.71 10.04
C PRO A 73 -1.82 -0.03 8.95
N HIS A 74 -1.63 1.27 8.71
CA HIS A 74 -2.55 2.03 7.87
C HIS A 74 -1.87 3.12 7.03
N PHE A 75 -2.01 3.01 5.71
CA PHE A 75 -1.70 4.07 4.76
C PHE A 75 -2.82 4.14 3.71
N PRO A 76 -3.50 5.29 3.57
CA PRO A 76 -4.38 5.55 2.44
C PRO A 76 -3.53 5.95 1.23
N VAL A 77 -3.65 5.20 0.13
CA VAL A 77 -2.83 5.39 -1.08
C VAL A 77 -3.69 5.49 -2.33
N SER A 78 -3.15 6.15 -3.35
CA SER A 78 -3.75 6.25 -4.67
C SER A 78 -3.58 4.97 -5.50
N GLU A 79 -4.39 4.81 -6.56
CA GLU A 79 -4.19 3.74 -7.55
C GLU A 79 -2.81 3.81 -8.23
N GLN A 80 -2.30 5.03 -8.45
CA GLN A 80 -0.97 5.25 -9.03
C GLN A 80 0.13 4.72 -8.11
N THR A 81 0.00 4.89 -6.79
CA THR A 81 0.92 4.31 -5.81
C THR A 81 0.96 2.79 -5.93
N LEU A 82 -0.20 2.13 -6.02
CA LEU A 82 -0.24 0.67 -6.19
C LEU A 82 0.40 0.26 -7.52
N LYS A 83 0.04 0.91 -8.62
CA LYS A 83 0.62 0.62 -9.96
C LYS A 83 2.14 0.82 -10.01
N GLY A 84 2.67 1.80 -9.29
CA GLY A 84 4.10 2.08 -9.23
C GLY A 84 4.86 1.20 -8.24
N SER A 85 4.18 0.39 -7.42
CA SER A 85 4.80 -0.38 -6.34
C SER A 85 4.61 -1.88 -6.48
N LEU A 86 3.39 -2.34 -6.77
CA LEU A 86 3.03 -3.75 -6.69
C LEU A 86 3.57 -4.55 -7.88
N LEU A 87 3.97 -5.79 -7.63
CA LEU A 87 4.60 -6.68 -8.61
C LEU A 87 3.69 -7.88 -8.91
N GLU A 88 3.39 -8.69 -7.90
CA GLU A 88 2.62 -9.92 -8.05
C GLU A 88 1.75 -10.19 -6.81
N ILE A 89 0.57 -10.76 -7.02
CA ILE A 89 -0.30 -11.27 -5.95
C ILE A 89 0.32 -12.57 -5.44
N GLU A 90 0.53 -12.66 -4.13
CA GLU A 90 0.95 -13.91 -3.48
C GLU A 90 -0.22 -14.68 -2.86
N GLY A 91 -1.36 -14.02 -2.64
CA GLY A 91 -2.55 -14.65 -2.11
C GLY A 91 -3.55 -13.65 -1.56
N SER A 92 -4.36 -14.12 -0.62
CA SER A 92 -5.35 -13.31 0.07
C SER A 92 -5.44 -13.68 1.54
N GLN A 93 -5.72 -12.69 2.39
CA GLN A 93 -6.04 -12.88 3.80
C GLN A 93 -7.10 -11.88 4.26
N ALA A 94 -7.61 -12.06 5.48
CA ALA A 94 -8.47 -11.06 6.09
C ALA A 94 -7.72 -9.73 6.29
N PRO A 95 -8.39 -8.57 6.18
CA PRO A 95 -7.81 -7.28 6.54
C PRO A 95 -7.18 -7.31 7.93
N ASN A 96 -6.05 -6.62 8.08
CA ASN A 96 -5.39 -6.46 9.37
C ASN A 96 -6.25 -5.55 10.26
N PRO A 97 -6.85 -6.00 11.37
CA PRO A 97 -7.76 -5.18 12.18
C PRO A 97 -7.11 -3.90 12.74
N ASP A 98 -5.78 -3.88 12.92
CA ASP A 98 -5.05 -2.74 13.47
C ASP A 98 -5.11 -1.49 12.56
N TYR A 99 -5.53 -1.63 11.30
CA TYR A 99 -5.72 -0.47 10.42
C TYR A 99 -6.88 0.44 10.83
N LEU A 100 -7.85 -0.09 11.61
CA LEU A 100 -9.11 0.61 11.90
C LEU A 100 -8.90 1.91 12.67
N GLU A 101 -8.01 1.93 13.66
CA GLU A 101 -7.74 3.14 14.44
C GLU A 101 -7.18 4.25 13.55
N GLY A 102 -6.15 3.95 12.76
CA GLY A 102 -5.56 4.89 11.81
C GLY A 102 -6.56 5.33 10.74
N TYR A 103 -7.41 4.42 10.28
CA TYR A 103 -8.48 4.71 9.33
C TYR A 103 -9.49 5.73 9.86
N GLU A 104 -10.01 5.56 11.08
CA GLU A 104 -10.99 6.50 11.64
C GLU A 104 -10.40 7.90 11.87
N ILE A 105 -9.14 7.96 12.33
CA ILE A 105 -8.39 9.22 12.48
C ILE A 105 -8.25 9.90 11.12
N TRP A 106 -7.77 9.15 10.12
CA TRP A 106 -7.61 9.65 8.76
C TRP A 106 -8.93 10.11 8.17
N LYS A 107 -10.01 9.31 8.28
CA LYS A 107 -11.32 9.62 7.70
C LYS A 107 -11.89 10.91 8.26
N THR A 108 -11.77 11.09 9.57
CA THR A 108 -12.21 12.32 10.26
C THR A 108 -11.47 13.55 9.74
N ALA A 109 -10.16 13.47 9.53
CA ALA A 109 -9.36 14.57 8.99
C ALA A 109 -9.60 14.77 7.47
N PHE A 110 -9.75 13.68 6.72
CA PHE A 110 -10.00 13.69 5.28
C PHE A 110 -11.33 14.38 4.96
N ASP A 111 -12.39 14.10 5.74
CA ASP A 111 -13.70 14.74 5.58
C ASP A 111 -13.68 16.25 5.86
N LYS A 112 -12.68 16.73 6.61
CA LYS A 112 -12.43 18.16 6.86
C LYS A 112 -11.49 18.79 5.83
N GLY A 113 -10.95 18.01 4.90
CA GLY A 113 -9.91 18.46 3.96
C GLY A 113 -8.53 18.61 4.59
N GLU A 114 -8.30 18.04 5.77
CA GLU A 114 -7.06 18.13 6.56
C GLU A 114 -6.13 16.93 6.33
N ALA A 115 -6.61 15.88 5.66
CA ALA A 115 -5.81 14.73 5.27
C ALA A 115 -5.99 14.39 3.78
N GLY A 116 -5.04 13.63 3.23
CA GLY A 116 -5.04 13.19 1.84
C GLY A 116 -4.62 11.73 1.71
N VAL A 117 -4.24 11.33 0.50
CA VAL A 117 -3.70 10.00 0.20
C VAL A 117 -2.24 10.12 -0.22
N PHE A 118 -1.44 9.08 0.01
CA PHE A 118 -0.09 9.02 -0.53
C PHE A 118 -0.11 8.77 -2.05
N THR A 119 0.81 9.43 -2.74
CA THR A 119 1.01 9.38 -4.20
C THR A 119 2.42 8.98 -4.61
N ILE A 120 3.28 8.65 -3.64
CA ILE A 120 4.63 8.10 -3.82
C ILE A 120 4.61 6.56 -3.76
N THR A 121 5.74 5.90 -3.99
CA THR A 121 5.81 4.42 -3.93
C THR A 121 5.67 3.92 -2.49
N VAL A 122 5.24 2.67 -2.30
CA VAL A 122 5.14 2.07 -0.96
C VAL A 122 6.51 2.03 -0.27
N ALA A 123 7.61 1.79 -1.00
CA ALA A 123 8.96 1.85 -0.43
C ALA A 123 9.32 3.25 0.09
N ASP A 124 8.94 4.31 -0.63
CA ASP A 124 9.15 5.69 -0.18
C ASP A 124 8.30 6.02 1.05
N ILE A 125 7.05 5.53 1.12
CA ILE A 125 6.20 5.67 2.32
C ILE A 125 6.90 5.06 3.53
N VAL A 126 7.41 3.82 3.41
CA VAL A 126 8.15 3.16 4.50
C VAL A 126 9.37 3.98 4.92
N GLY A 127 10.11 4.54 3.95
CA GLY A 127 11.25 5.42 4.22
C GLY A 127 10.89 6.70 4.97
N VAL A 128 9.83 7.39 4.55
CA VAL A 128 9.33 8.60 5.22
C VAL A 128 8.87 8.28 6.64
N VAL A 129 8.13 7.19 6.85
CA VAL A 129 7.66 6.77 8.17
C VAL A 129 8.84 6.51 9.11
N GLU A 130 9.85 5.77 8.66
CA GLU A 130 11.05 5.54 9.47
C GLU A 130 11.74 6.86 9.82
N GLN A 131 11.90 7.76 8.85
CA GLN A 131 12.49 9.07 9.11
C GLN A 131 11.69 9.85 10.16
N THR A 132 10.35 9.90 10.06
CA THR A 132 9.48 10.63 10.99
C THR A 132 9.49 10.05 12.40
N ILE A 133 9.56 8.72 12.54
CA ILE A 133 9.63 8.07 13.86
C ILE A 133 10.95 8.39 14.58
N ASN A 134 12.03 8.54 13.83
CA ASN A 134 13.40 8.74 14.35
C ASN A 134 13.86 10.21 14.38
N GLN A 135 12.93 11.15 14.16
CA GLN A 135 13.11 12.56 14.51
C GLN A 135 12.78 12.78 15.98
#